data_AF-A0A5M4AV33-F1
#
_entry.id   AF-A0A5M4AV33-F1
#
_cell.length_a   1.000
_cell.length_b   1.000
_cell.length_c   1.000
_cell.angle_alpha   90.00
_cell.angle_beta   90.00
_cell.angle_gamma   90.00
#
_symmetry.space_group_name_H-M   'P 1'
#
loop_
_entity.id
_entity.type
_entity.pdbx_description
1 polymer ?
#
loop_
_entity_poly.entity_id
_entity_poly.type
_entity_poly.pdbx_seq_one_letter_code
_entity_poly.pdbx_strand_id
1 'polypeptide(L)'
;MNKNISMKEILTLLIAALAVFQSCSPKQHPATSGVATQSLKIDSNLVVPPAWAFGVLYGGYTNQQQTIQRIKDIKAHDYPIDAYWIDSWFWSFDNHGKGPKKYIDFVADTTAFPNRKTMWDFMQKNDIKGGFWVWDCIQKTGNEAAFNDFEKRGYFSKVFTNTDTWHNAGTTTAMFNTTKSKVATPTGNIDFDNPKAVAYFQKRMKHFFDEGADFIKLDRTSKISVCKAMFEMTQKFGKETEGRGFILSHTGGTDSPTYERYPAKWTDDTRSDWTVEKPTKEFNSWVPRVAFKENIAMYTDTSKATSKIPFLTNDTGGFDMGKTDKLDNELYIRWMEFSMFCPTTEVFSQPENPTSNLAYLYSEQADTLFRNYAHQRMQLFPYIYTYALRSRLQSQHMIGKIPGHLYEFLFGNEMLVAPVYVQGALSRKVFFPEGTWIDKVTGEKYKGNQEVEVAAPLEKIPVFVKEGAIIPTRNYAPTIESGNNDTLTVDIYPSTEESGFTMYEDDGKSNGYLNGEIASTTFSASKSDDRINFTISSVVGNYKGMKPDRYWRLVFHDVSQPRNVTVNGKEATGWMYDYENKTITVRLRSAKQNGNQVKIKL
;
A
#
# COMPACT_ATOMS: atom_id res chain seq x y z
N MET A 1 34.84 -60.37 46.41
CA MET A 1 35.90 -59.66 45.66
C MET A 1 35.70 -58.17 45.84
N ASN A 2 36.59 -57.53 46.60
CA ASN A 2 36.69 -56.09 46.72
C ASN A 2 37.08 -55.47 45.37
N LYS A 3 36.45 -54.34 45.02
CA LYS A 3 37.17 -53.19 44.46
C LYS A 3 36.42 -51.90 44.82
N ASN A 4 37.15 -51.05 45.52
CA ASN A 4 36.80 -49.72 46.00
C ASN A 4 36.42 -48.79 44.85
N ILE A 5 35.33 -48.03 45.02
CA ILE A 5 35.11 -46.76 44.33
C ILE A 5 35.42 -45.65 45.35
N SER A 6 36.25 -44.69 44.94
CA SER A 6 36.83 -43.69 45.83
C SER A 6 35.86 -42.54 46.13
N MET A 7 36.01 -41.99 47.33
CA MET A 7 35.18 -41.00 48.02
C MET A 7 35.10 -39.60 47.34
N LYS A 8 35.55 -39.46 46.09
CA LYS A 8 35.42 -38.24 45.27
C LYS A 8 34.25 -38.26 44.29
N GLU A 9 33.59 -39.40 44.07
CA GLU A 9 32.42 -39.51 43.19
C GLU A 9 31.08 -39.52 43.95
N ILE A 10 31.10 -39.58 45.29
CA ILE A 10 29.90 -39.53 46.14
C ILE A 10 29.56 -38.09 46.59
N LEU A 11 30.47 -37.12 46.40
CA LEU A 11 30.29 -35.74 46.81
C LEU A 11 29.61 -34.83 45.76
N THR A 12 29.31 -35.36 44.57
CA THR A 12 28.68 -34.58 43.47
C THR A 12 27.20 -34.91 43.26
N LEU A 13 26.63 -35.83 44.05
CA LEU A 13 25.25 -36.34 43.88
C LEU A 13 24.35 -36.09 45.10
N LEU A 14 24.79 -35.26 46.05
CA LEU A 14 24.08 -34.99 47.32
C LEU A 14 23.89 -33.49 47.63
N ILE A 15 23.83 -32.64 46.59
CA ILE A 15 23.40 -31.22 46.68
C ILE A 15 22.03 -31.00 45.97
N ALA A 16 21.36 -32.08 45.57
CA ALA A 16 20.06 -32.02 44.90
C ALA A 16 18.99 -32.81 45.67
N ALA A 17 18.61 -32.31 46.86
CA ALA A 17 17.24 -32.36 47.41
C ALA A 17 17.24 -31.97 48.90
N LEU A 18 16.26 -31.15 49.28
CA LEU A 18 15.82 -30.82 50.64
C LEU A 18 16.62 -29.77 51.43
N ALA A 19 16.30 -28.50 51.20
CA ALA A 19 15.99 -27.58 52.29
C ALA A 19 14.65 -26.87 52.00
N VAL A 20 13.75 -27.04 52.95
CA VAL A 20 12.30 -26.76 52.99
C VAL A 20 12.01 -25.29 53.36
N PHE A 21 11.02 -24.70 52.66
CA PHE A 21 10.03 -23.68 53.08
C PHE A 21 10.43 -22.48 53.97
N GLN A 22 10.24 -21.25 53.43
CA GLN A 22 9.23 -20.24 53.82
C GLN A 22 9.69 -18.82 53.42
N SER A 23 8.98 -18.19 52.49
CA SER A 23 8.36 -16.86 52.64
C SER A 23 7.82 -16.41 51.29
N CYS A 24 6.49 -16.43 51.17
CA CYS A 24 5.78 -15.63 50.17
C CYS A 24 6.05 -14.16 50.48
N SER A 25 6.63 -13.45 49.51
CA SER A 25 6.56 -11.99 49.41
C SER A 25 6.39 -11.67 47.93
N PRO A 26 5.51 -10.73 47.58
CA PRO A 26 5.08 -10.52 46.21
C PRO A 26 6.29 -10.13 45.37
N LYS A 27 6.53 -10.87 44.28
CA LYS A 27 7.46 -10.42 43.24
C LYS A 27 6.93 -9.08 42.75
N GLN A 28 7.59 -8.01 43.18
CA GLN A 28 7.42 -6.69 42.59
C GLN A 28 7.66 -6.85 41.09
N HIS A 29 6.59 -6.66 40.31
CA HIS A 29 6.72 -6.37 38.90
C HIS A 29 7.71 -5.20 38.78
N PRO A 30 8.76 -5.28 37.94
CA PRO A 30 9.49 -4.09 37.61
C PRO A 30 8.48 -3.17 36.92
N ALA A 31 8.18 -2.04 37.56
CA ALA A 31 7.51 -0.94 36.91
C ALA A 31 8.38 -0.55 35.72
N THR A 32 7.98 -0.95 34.50
CA THR A 32 8.55 -0.44 33.26
C THR A 32 8.01 0.98 33.02
N SER A 33 8.37 1.90 33.92
CA SER A 33 8.43 3.32 33.62
C SER A 33 9.73 3.55 32.86
N GLY A 34 9.66 3.44 31.54
CA GLY A 34 10.80 3.63 30.67
C GLY A 34 10.41 3.27 29.26
N VAL A 35 9.97 4.27 28.49
CA VAL A 35 10.14 4.22 27.05
C VAL A 35 11.63 4.05 26.83
N ALA A 36 12.08 2.81 26.64
CA ALA A 36 13.40 2.55 26.15
C ALA A 36 13.46 3.30 24.81
N THR A 37 14.22 4.40 24.78
CA THR A 37 14.71 4.98 23.53
C THR A 37 15.66 3.96 22.93
N GLN A 38 15.11 2.87 22.41
CA GLN A 38 15.79 2.01 21.48
C GLN A 38 16.21 2.95 20.35
N SER A 39 17.52 3.11 20.15
CA SER A 39 18.05 3.98 19.10
C SER A 39 17.40 3.54 17.80
N LEU A 40 16.45 4.32 17.30
CA LEU A 40 15.73 3.99 16.08
C LEU A 40 16.75 3.90 14.96
N LYS A 41 16.91 2.71 14.37
CA LYS A 41 17.76 2.55 13.21
C LYS A 41 16.96 3.03 12.00
N ILE A 42 17.07 4.32 11.71
CA ILE A 42 16.46 4.92 10.52
C ILE A 42 17.01 4.21 9.28
N ASP A 43 16.12 3.68 8.45
CA ASP A 43 16.48 3.18 7.14
C ASP A 43 16.71 4.38 6.19
N SER A 44 17.97 4.82 6.13
CA SER A 44 18.37 5.92 5.24
C SER A 44 18.09 5.64 3.75
N ASN A 45 17.94 4.37 3.36
CA ASN A 45 17.78 3.95 1.98
C ASN A 45 16.32 3.94 1.51
N LEU A 46 15.35 3.77 2.40
CA LEU A 46 13.93 3.72 2.04
C LEU A 46 13.35 5.12 1.78
N VAL A 47 12.95 5.40 0.54
CA VAL A 47 12.19 6.62 0.18
C VAL A 47 10.72 6.37 0.44
N VAL A 48 10.09 7.25 1.21
CA VAL A 48 8.63 7.23 1.41
C VAL A 48 7.97 7.85 0.17
N PRO A 49 6.99 7.19 -0.47
CA PRO A 49 6.24 7.76 -1.57
C PRO A 49 5.59 9.11 -1.21
N PRO A 50 5.26 9.95 -2.20
CA PRO A 50 4.35 11.07 -1.98
C PRO A 50 3.04 10.62 -1.34
N ALA A 51 2.46 11.47 -0.50
CA ALA A 51 1.24 11.17 0.25
C ALA A 51 0.09 10.67 -0.65
N TRP A 52 -0.06 11.26 -1.84
CA TRP A 52 -1.09 10.87 -2.81
C TRP A 52 -0.99 9.41 -3.27
N ALA A 53 0.19 8.80 -3.23
CA ALA A 53 0.38 7.40 -3.63
C ALA A 53 -0.33 6.41 -2.70
N PHE A 54 -0.75 6.85 -1.51
CA PHE A 54 -1.49 6.05 -0.54
C PHE A 54 -3.01 6.14 -0.70
N GLY A 55 -3.50 6.97 -1.63
CA GLY A 55 -4.90 7.00 -2.06
C GLY A 55 -5.26 5.83 -2.98
N VAL A 56 -6.03 6.09 -4.03
CA VAL A 56 -6.39 5.10 -5.05
C VAL A 56 -5.83 5.52 -6.42
N LEU A 57 -5.02 4.65 -7.02
CA LEU A 57 -4.35 4.89 -8.29
C LEU A 57 -5.07 4.13 -9.41
N TYR A 58 -5.15 4.71 -10.60
CA TYR A 58 -5.84 4.10 -11.74
C TYR A 58 -4.94 4.06 -12.96
N GLY A 59 -5.01 2.97 -13.70
CA GLY A 59 -4.34 2.84 -15.00
C GLY A 59 -5.34 2.65 -16.11
N GLY A 60 -4.92 2.88 -17.34
CA GLY A 60 -5.70 2.40 -18.45
C GLY A 60 -5.09 2.56 -19.83
N TYR A 61 -5.66 1.76 -20.71
CA TYR A 61 -5.45 1.77 -22.14
C TYR A 61 -6.49 2.69 -22.77
N THR A 62 -6.18 3.98 -22.89
CA THR A 62 -7.11 5.02 -23.34
C THR A 62 -6.43 6.01 -24.28
N ASN A 63 -7.19 6.69 -25.12
CA ASN A 63 -6.76 7.94 -25.76
C ASN A 63 -7.12 9.15 -24.89
N GLN A 64 -6.73 10.36 -25.31
CA GLN A 64 -6.96 11.59 -24.53
C GLN A 64 -8.41 11.80 -24.10
N GLN A 65 -9.38 11.62 -25.01
CA GLN A 65 -10.79 11.85 -24.70
C GLN A 65 -11.31 10.77 -23.75
N GLN A 66 -10.94 9.51 -24.00
CA GLN A 66 -11.30 8.37 -23.15
C GLN A 66 -10.69 8.50 -21.75
N THR A 67 -9.47 8.99 -21.61
CA THR A 67 -8.83 9.26 -20.32
C THR A 67 -9.65 10.27 -19.52
N ILE A 68 -9.97 11.42 -20.11
CA ILE A 68 -10.76 12.48 -19.46
C ILE A 68 -12.15 11.95 -19.09
N GLN A 69 -12.80 11.20 -19.98
CA GLN A 69 -14.14 10.65 -19.73
C GLN A 69 -14.11 9.63 -18.60
N ARG A 70 -13.15 8.69 -18.61
CA ARG A 70 -13.01 7.69 -17.55
C ARG A 70 -12.78 8.31 -16.18
N ILE A 71 -11.97 9.35 -16.09
CA ILE A 71 -11.78 10.09 -14.82
C ILE A 71 -13.10 10.72 -14.36
N LYS A 72 -13.90 11.29 -15.27
CA LYS A 72 -15.22 11.83 -14.93
C LYS A 72 -16.16 10.74 -14.44
N ASP A 73 -16.16 9.57 -15.08
CA ASP A 73 -17.01 8.44 -14.70
C ASP A 73 -16.62 7.92 -13.31
N ILE A 74 -15.32 7.72 -13.04
CA ILE A 74 -14.81 7.36 -11.70
C ILE A 74 -15.33 8.34 -10.63
N LYS A 75 -15.22 9.64 -10.89
CA LYS A 75 -15.73 10.67 -9.97
C LYS A 75 -17.25 10.67 -9.85
N ALA A 76 -17.98 10.36 -10.92
CA ALA A 76 -19.45 10.30 -10.93
C ALA A 76 -19.99 9.13 -10.09
N HIS A 77 -19.22 8.05 -9.95
CA HIS A 77 -19.50 6.94 -9.04
C HIS A 77 -19.03 7.20 -7.59
N ASP A 78 -18.57 8.42 -7.29
CA ASP A 78 -18.03 8.83 -5.98
C ASP A 78 -16.85 7.95 -5.53
N TYR A 79 -16.01 7.56 -6.49
CA TYR A 79 -14.76 6.90 -6.19
C TYR A 79 -13.64 7.93 -6.01
N PRO A 80 -12.81 7.79 -4.97
CA PRO A 80 -11.61 8.61 -4.84
C PRO A 80 -10.61 8.28 -5.94
N ILE A 81 -9.85 9.27 -6.40
CA ILE A 81 -8.82 9.10 -7.43
C ILE A 81 -7.67 10.07 -7.21
N ASP A 82 -6.47 9.55 -6.99
CA ASP A 82 -5.28 10.35 -6.70
C ASP A 82 -4.29 10.42 -7.85
N ALA A 83 -4.27 9.38 -8.68
CA ALA A 83 -3.41 9.32 -9.85
C ALA A 83 -4.07 8.55 -10.99
N TYR A 84 -3.72 8.93 -12.21
CA TYR A 84 -4.07 8.20 -13.42
C TYR A 84 -2.86 8.06 -14.34
N TRP A 85 -2.49 6.84 -14.73
CA TRP A 85 -1.51 6.64 -15.80
C TRP A 85 -2.14 6.10 -17.09
N ILE A 86 -1.57 6.54 -18.19
CA ILE A 86 -1.85 5.98 -19.51
C ILE A 86 -0.81 4.91 -19.77
N ASP A 87 -1.27 3.70 -20.03
CA ASP A 87 -0.38 2.58 -20.29
C ASP A 87 0.25 2.69 -21.70
N SER A 88 0.81 1.61 -22.24
CA SER A 88 1.57 1.57 -23.49
C SER A 88 0.87 2.19 -24.72
N TRP A 89 -0.45 2.38 -24.69
CA TRP A 89 -1.21 3.10 -25.72
C TRP A 89 -0.87 4.60 -25.80
N PHE A 90 -0.21 5.14 -24.78
CA PHE A 90 0.42 6.47 -24.83
C PHE A 90 1.33 6.63 -26.06
N TRP A 91 2.07 5.58 -26.39
CA TRP A 91 3.02 5.58 -27.51
C TRP A 91 2.34 5.32 -28.86
N SER A 92 1.35 4.44 -28.88
CA SER A 92 0.53 4.22 -30.08
C SER A 92 -0.84 3.66 -29.71
N PHE A 93 -1.87 4.46 -29.91
CA PHE A 93 -3.25 4.04 -29.63
C PHE A 93 -3.78 3.11 -30.73
N ASP A 94 -3.62 3.49 -32.00
CA ASP A 94 -4.12 2.73 -33.15
C ASP A 94 -3.60 1.30 -33.22
N ASN A 95 -2.36 1.10 -32.75
CA ASN A 95 -1.72 -0.21 -32.70
C ASN A 95 -1.78 -0.85 -31.30
N HIS A 96 -2.59 -0.31 -30.39
CA HIS A 96 -2.77 -0.82 -29.03
C HIS A 96 -1.42 -1.01 -28.28
N GLY A 97 -0.45 -0.13 -28.48
CA GLY A 97 0.87 -0.20 -27.83
C GLY A 97 1.75 -1.39 -28.29
N LYS A 98 1.32 -2.18 -29.27
CA LYS A 98 1.98 -3.42 -29.72
C LYS A 98 3.27 -3.22 -30.52
N GLY A 99 3.74 -1.98 -30.72
CA GLY A 99 4.96 -1.71 -31.47
C GLY A 99 5.03 -2.37 -32.88
N PRO A 100 6.20 -2.38 -33.54
CA PRO A 100 7.43 -1.75 -33.07
C PRO A 100 7.46 -0.23 -33.28
N LYS A 101 6.55 0.31 -34.11
CA LYS A 101 6.48 1.74 -34.43
C LYS A 101 6.08 2.59 -33.21
N LYS A 102 6.58 3.84 -33.16
CA LYS A 102 6.38 4.87 -32.13
C LYS A 102 6.90 4.54 -30.72
N TYR A 103 7.50 3.37 -30.51
CA TYR A 103 7.87 2.94 -29.17
C TYR A 103 9.16 3.61 -28.68
N ILE A 104 9.05 4.46 -27.65
CA ILE A 104 10.15 5.29 -27.14
C ILE A 104 10.79 6.13 -28.28
N ASP A 105 9.95 6.68 -29.16
CA ASP A 105 10.37 7.63 -30.21
C ASP A 105 10.62 9.06 -29.69
N PHE A 106 10.29 9.28 -28.40
CA PHE A 106 10.32 10.56 -27.71
C PHE A 106 9.34 11.60 -28.26
N VAL A 107 8.25 11.17 -28.88
CA VAL A 107 7.16 12.00 -29.40
C VAL A 107 5.79 11.55 -28.86
N ALA A 108 5.62 10.22 -28.72
CA ALA A 108 4.36 9.56 -28.36
C ALA A 108 3.22 9.82 -29.38
N ASP A 109 2.02 9.28 -29.15
CA ASP A 109 0.94 9.35 -30.14
C ASP A 109 0.26 10.73 -30.19
N THR A 110 0.66 11.58 -31.14
CA THR A 110 0.06 12.91 -31.31
C THR A 110 -1.32 12.91 -31.96
N THR A 111 -1.78 11.78 -32.51
CA THR A 111 -3.15 11.69 -33.07
C THR A 111 -4.14 11.35 -31.98
N ALA A 112 -3.82 10.37 -31.14
CA ALA A 112 -4.66 9.97 -30.01
C ALA A 112 -4.56 10.93 -28.82
N PHE A 113 -3.45 11.66 -28.72
CA PHE A 113 -3.24 12.72 -27.74
C PHE A 113 -2.87 14.05 -28.42
N PRO A 114 -3.82 14.68 -29.14
CA PRO A 114 -3.55 15.88 -29.92
C PRO A 114 -3.20 17.10 -29.05
N ASN A 115 -3.55 17.08 -27.76
CA ASN A 115 -3.16 18.12 -26.80
C ASN A 115 -3.03 17.53 -25.40
N ARG A 116 -1.91 16.82 -25.16
CA ARG A 116 -1.58 16.23 -23.86
C ARG A 116 -1.60 17.24 -22.72
N LYS A 117 -1.12 18.46 -22.95
CA LYS A 117 -1.11 19.51 -21.94
C LYS A 117 -2.51 19.75 -21.37
N THR A 118 -3.54 19.86 -22.21
CA THR A 118 -4.93 20.05 -21.74
C THR A 118 -5.43 18.89 -20.89
N MET A 119 -5.01 17.65 -21.20
CA MET A 119 -5.34 16.47 -20.41
C MET A 119 -4.65 16.48 -19.04
N TRP A 120 -3.36 16.81 -19.01
CA TRP A 120 -2.61 16.93 -17.76
C TRP A 120 -3.11 18.09 -16.90
N ASP A 121 -3.38 19.26 -17.49
CA ASP A 121 -3.98 20.41 -16.80
C ASP A 121 -5.36 20.04 -16.21
N PHE A 122 -6.15 19.21 -16.91
CA PHE A 122 -7.41 18.69 -16.38
C PHE A 122 -7.18 17.81 -15.14
N MET A 123 -6.21 16.89 -15.17
CA MET A 123 -5.90 16.05 -14.01
C MET A 123 -5.41 16.89 -12.82
N GLN A 124 -4.44 17.79 -13.05
CA GLN A 124 -3.90 18.68 -12.03
C GLN A 124 -4.99 19.55 -11.38
N LYS A 125 -5.91 20.14 -12.18
CA LYS A 125 -7.03 20.93 -11.65
C LYS A 125 -7.97 20.12 -10.73
N ASN A 126 -7.93 18.79 -10.83
CA ASN A 126 -8.74 17.88 -10.03
C ASN A 126 -7.93 17.16 -8.94
N ASP A 127 -6.72 17.62 -8.63
CA ASP A 127 -5.78 17.01 -7.67
C ASP A 127 -5.41 15.56 -8.05
N ILE A 128 -5.32 15.25 -9.35
CA ILE A 128 -4.97 13.92 -9.89
C ILE A 128 -3.59 14.01 -10.54
N LYS A 129 -2.67 13.14 -10.11
CA LYS A 129 -1.32 13.08 -10.67
C LYS A 129 -1.34 12.29 -11.98
N GLY A 130 -0.76 12.88 -13.03
CA GLY A 130 -0.70 12.26 -14.36
C GLY A 130 0.56 11.41 -14.52
N GLY A 131 0.40 10.18 -15.01
CA GLY A 131 1.53 9.29 -15.29
C GLY A 131 1.48 8.71 -16.70
N PHE A 132 2.62 8.18 -17.14
CA PHE A 132 2.67 7.41 -18.37
C PHE A 132 3.67 6.26 -18.26
N TRP A 133 3.40 5.26 -19.08
CA TRP A 133 4.13 4.00 -19.10
C TRP A 133 5.40 4.09 -19.98
N VAL A 134 6.51 3.47 -19.55
CA VAL A 134 7.83 3.58 -20.22
C VAL A 134 8.64 2.28 -20.15
N TRP A 135 9.41 2.01 -21.21
CA TRP A 135 10.48 1.01 -21.29
C TRP A 135 11.88 1.62 -21.37
N ASP A 136 12.88 0.76 -21.19
CA ASP A 136 14.31 1.07 -21.22
C ASP A 136 15.00 0.77 -22.57
N CYS A 137 14.25 0.61 -23.66
CA CYS A 137 14.80 0.33 -25.00
C CYS A 137 14.09 1.07 -26.14
N ILE A 138 14.77 1.14 -27.28
CA ILE A 138 14.25 1.69 -28.54
C ILE A 138 14.20 0.57 -29.57
N GLN A 139 13.04 0.37 -30.19
CA GLN A 139 12.88 -0.55 -31.32
C GLN A 139 13.11 0.22 -32.62
N LYS A 140 13.92 -0.32 -33.55
CA LYS A 140 14.33 0.42 -34.75
C LYS A 140 13.20 0.62 -35.75
N THR A 141 12.40 -0.40 -36.02
CA THR A 141 11.37 -0.38 -37.08
C THR A 141 10.31 0.67 -36.78
N GLY A 142 10.29 1.75 -37.56
CA GLY A 142 9.40 2.91 -37.37
C GLY A 142 9.88 3.93 -36.35
N ASN A 143 11.07 3.76 -35.75
CA ASN A 143 11.72 4.74 -34.88
C ASN A 143 13.19 4.95 -35.28
N GLU A 144 13.50 4.83 -36.57
CA GLU A 144 14.87 4.81 -37.10
C GLU A 144 15.66 6.06 -36.68
N ALA A 145 15.00 7.22 -36.62
CA ALA A 145 15.64 8.47 -36.22
C ALA A 145 16.15 8.41 -34.78
N ALA A 146 15.30 7.96 -33.83
CA ALA A 146 15.66 7.83 -32.42
C ALA A 146 16.71 6.71 -32.23
N PHE A 147 16.51 5.57 -32.89
CA PHE A 147 17.43 4.44 -32.80
C PHE A 147 18.83 4.80 -33.31
N ASN A 148 18.94 5.32 -34.53
CA ASN A 148 20.22 5.65 -35.16
C ASN A 148 20.95 6.78 -34.40
N ASP A 149 20.21 7.72 -33.78
CA ASP A 149 20.82 8.77 -32.94
C ASP A 149 21.44 8.18 -31.66
N PHE A 150 20.76 7.27 -30.96
CA PHE A 150 21.34 6.58 -29.81
C PHE A 150 22.50 5.66 -30.20
N GLU A 151 22.39 4.96 -31.33
CA GLU A 151 23.44 4.10 -31.87
C GLU A 151 24.70 4.90 -32.21
N LYS A 152 24.56 6.02 -32.94
CA LYS A 152 25.68 6.91 -33.31
C LYS A 152 26.39 7.49 -32.10
N ARG A 153 25.67 7.71 -31.00
CA ARG A 153 26.23 8.23 -29.73
C ARG A 153 26.88 7.14 -28.87
N GLY A 154 26.73 5.87 -29.23
CA GLY A 154 27.17 4.75 -28.38
C GLY A 154 26.37 4.66 -27.08
N TYR A 155 25.08 5.00 -27.11
CA TYR A 155 24.21 5.05 -25.92
C TYR A 155 23.37 3.78 -25.73
N PHE A 156 23.65 2.72 -26.48
CA PHE A 156 23.09 1.40 -26.25
C PHE A 156 24.09 0.51 -25.52
N SER A 157 23.61 -0.19 -24.49
CA SER A 157 24.37 -1.24 -23.79
C SER A 157 24.41 -2.53 -24.60
N LYS A 158 23.35 -2.78 -25.38
CA LYS A 158 23.21 -3.93 -26.27
C LYS A 158 22.25 -3.61 -27.39
N VAL A 159 22.60 -4.03 -28.61
CA VAL A 159 21.68 -4.11 -29.74
C VAL A 159 21.44 -5.58 -30.06
N PHE A 160 20.17 -5.96 -30.24
CA PHE A 160 19.77 -7.33 -30.57
C PHE A 160 18.53 -7.35 -31.45
N THR A 161 18.25 -8.50 -32.06
CA THR A 161 17.02 -8.71 -32.82
C THR A 161 15.92 -9.15 -31.86
N ASN A 162 14.90 -8.31 -31.67
CA ASN A 162 13.74 -8.65 -30.88
C ASN A 162 12.72 -9.39 -31.75
N THR A 163 12.30 -10.58 -31.30
CA THR A 163 11.27 -11.42 -31.93
C THR A 163 10.04 -11.62 -31.05
N ASP A 164 9.94 -10.89 -29.92
CA ASP A 164 8.82 -10.98 -28.99
C ASP A 164 7.53 -10.61 -29.69
N THR A 165 6.52 -11.44 -29.51
CA THR A 165 5.30 -11.40 -30.32
C THR A 165 4.41 -10.22 -29.97
N TRP A 166 4.34 -9.79 -28.70
CA TRP A 166 3.51 -8.64 -28.32
C TRP A 166 3.98 -7.33 -28.96
N HIS A 167 5.29 -7.09 -29.04
CA HIS A 167 5.85 -5.81 -29.51
C HIS A 167 6.31 -5.80 -30.99
N ASN A 168 6.05 -6.91 -31.71
CA ASN A 168 6.32 -7.04 -33.15
C ASN A 168 5.02 -7.26 -33.95
N ALA A 169 3.96 -6.51 -33.64
CA ALA A 169 2.66 -6.60 -34.31
C ALA A 169 1.93 -7.96 -34.16
N GLY A 170 2.26 -8.74 -33.13
CA GLY A 170 1.43 -9.86 -32.73
C GLY A 170 0.22 -9.35 -31.94
N THR A 171 -0.98 -9.75 -32.34
CA THR A 171 -2.12 -9.73 -31.41
C THR A 171 -1.84 -10.67 -30.23
N THR A 172 -2.56 -10.53 -29.11
CA THR A 172 -2.62 -11.54 -28.03
C THR A 172 -2.85 -12.95 -28.60
N THR A 173 -3.60 -13.04 -29.69
CA THR A 173 -3.84 -14.25 -30.49
C THR A 173 -2.72 -14.64 -31.46
N ALA A 174 -1.83 -13.73 -31.88
CA ALA A 174 -0.74 -14.00 -32.83
C ALA A 174 0.58 -14.42 -32.16
N MET A 175 0.65 -14.42 -30.83
CA MET A 175 1.79 -14.98 -30.10
C MET A 175 2.00 -16.49 -30.33
N PHE A 176 1.01 -17.15 -30.92
CA PHE A 176 0.99 -18.59 -31.18
C PHE A 176 0.88 -18.94 -32.67
N ASN A 177 1.00 -17.97 -33.58
CA ASN A 177 1.06 -18.28 -35.00
C ASN A 177 2.50 -18.70 -35.38
N THR A 178 2.78 -20.00 -35.38
CA THR A 178 4.06 -20.58 -35.80
C THR A 178 4.25 -20.60 -37.33
N THR A 179 3.25 -20.18 -38.11
CA THR A 179 3.23 -20.31 -39.58
C THR A 179 3.33 -18.98 -40.33
N LYS A 180 3.36 -17.82 -39.66
CA LYS A 180 3.68 -16.52 -40.30
C LYS A 180 5.06 -16.04 -39.85
N SER A 181 5.86 -15.53 -40.79
CA SER A 181 7.15 -14.85 -40.56
C SER A 181 7.08 -13.97 -39.31
N LYS A 182 7.81 -14.32 -38.25
CA LYS A 182 7.93 -13.47 -37.06
C LYS A 182 8.49 -12.12 -37.50
N VAL A 183 7.71 -11.06 -37.38
CA VAL A 183 8.22 -9.70 -37.57
C VAL A 183 9.31 -9.52 -36.51
N ALA A 184 10.50 -9.14 -36.96
CA ALA A 184 11.66 -8.97 -36.09
C ALA A 184 12.13 -7.52 -36.22
N THR A 185 12.50 -6.89 -35.12
CA THR A 185 13.02 -5.52 -35.11
C THR A 185 14.36 -5.46 -34.38
N PRO A 186 15.38 -4.81 -34.95
CA PRO A 186 16.54 -4.40 -34.17
C PRO A 186 16.07 -3.58 -32.96
N THR A 187 16.58 -3.90 -31.78
CA THR A 187 16.22 -3.27 -30.51
C THR A 187 17.49 -2.93 -29.74
N GLY A 188 17.58 -1.68 -29.30
CA GLY A 188 18.71 -1.17 -28.54
C GLY A 188 18.28 -0.92 -27.10
N ASN A 189 18.85 -1.67 -26.15
CA ASN A 189 18.71 -1.37 -24.73
C ASN A 189 19.54 -0.13 -24.42
N ILE A 190 18.90 0.91 -23.89
CA ILE A 190 19.58 2.15 -23.52
C ILE A 190 20.55 1.86 -22.37
N ASP A 191 21.76 2.41 -22.44
CA ASP A 191 22.78 2.23 -21.40
C ASP A 191 22.56 3.18 -20.22
N PHE A 192 21.72 2.77 -19.28
CA PHE A 192 21.48 3.55 -18.06
C PHE A 192 22.64 3.53 -17.05
N ASP A 193 23.71 2.76 -17.28
CA ASP A 193 24.95 2.87 -16.49
C ASP A 193 25.88 3.97 -17.03
N ASN A 194 25.66 4.44 -18.26
CA ASN A 194 26.37 5.55 -18.86
C ASN A 194 25.71 6.91 -18.52
N PRO A 195 26.34 7.78 -17.70
CA PRO A 195 25.73 9.05 -17.29
C PRO A 195 25.38 9.98 -18.46
N LYS A 196 26.11 9.91 -19.58
CA LYS A 196 25.82 10.71 -20.77
C LYS A 196 24.55 10.23 -21.48
N ALA A 197 24.32 8.92 -21.52
CA ALA A 197 23.10 8.33 -22.05
C ALA A 197 21.90 8.67 -21.16
N VAL A 198 22.04 8.56 -19.83
CA VAL A 198 21.00 8.96 -18.86
C VAL A 198 20.62 10.43 -19.03
N ALA A 199 21.58 11.34 -19.03
CA ALA A 199 21.32 12.78 -19.18
C ALA A 199 20.65 13.09 -20.53
N TYR A 200 21.03 12.38 -21.60
CA TYR A 200 20.41 12.55 -22.90
C TYR A 200 18.97 12.02 -22.94
N PHE A 201 18.73 10.84 -22.39
CA PHE A 201 17.38 10.27 -22.25
C PHE A 201 16.47 11.21 -21.46
N GLN A 202 16.89 11.67 -20.28
CA GLN A 202 16.15 12.61 -19.46
C GLN A 202 15.85 13.92 -20.20
N LYS A 203 16.82 14.46 -20.97
CA LYS A 203 16.61 15.65 -21.81
C LYS A 203 15.51 15.42 -22.86
N ARG A 204 15.50 14.24 -23.50
CA ARG A 204 14.50 13.91 -24.53
C ARG A 204 13.10 13.73 -23.93
N MET A 205 13.00 13.15 -22.74
CA MET A 205 11.73 12.92 -22.03
C MET A 205 11.16 14.15 -21.34
N LYS A 206 11.99 15.17 -21.05
CA LYS A 206 11.61 16.37 -20.27
C LYS A 206 10.31 17.03 -20.75
N HIS A 207 10.07 17.07 -22.06
CA HIS A 207 8.90 17.76 -22.61
C HIS A 207 7.56 17.15 -22.13
N PHE A 208 7.47 15.85 -21.87
CA PHE A 208 6.26 15.23 -21.30
C PHE A 208 5.94 15.75 -19.90
N PHE A 209 6.97 16.05 -19.11
CA PHE A 209 6.83 16.66 -17.78
C PHE A 209 6.54 18.17 -17.89
N ASP A 210 7.14 18.86 -18.86
CA ASP A 210 6.82 20.27 -19.15
C ASP A 210 5.33 20.43 -19.52
N GLU A 211 4.77 19.45 -20.24
CA GLU A 211 3.34 19.36 -20.54
C GLU A 211 2.48 19.06 -19.29
N GLY A 212 3.00 18.37 -18.27
CA GLY A 212 2.33 18.17 -16.98
C GLY A 212 2.30 16.75 -16.42
N ALA A 213 3.04 15.79 -16.98
CA ALA A 213 3.20 14.49 -16.33
C ALA A 213 4.01 14.61 -15.01
N ASP A 214 3.71 13.74 -14.04
CA ASP A 214 4.34 13.72 -12.71
C ASP A 214 5.14 12.45 -12.43
N PHE A 215 4.69 11.30 -12.94
CA PHE A 215 5.32 10.02 -12.61
C PHE A 215 5.38 9.03 -13.78
N ILE A 216 6.09 7.92 -13.57
CA ILE A 216 6.32 6.87 -14.56
C ILE A 216 5.89 5.51 -14.02
N LYS A 217 5.11 4.77 -14.81
CA LYS A 217 4.97 3.30 -14.69
C LYS A 217 6.11 2.67 -15.50
N LEU A 218 7.09 2.12 -14.83
CA LEU A 218 8.29 1.50 -15.42
C LEU A 218 8.07 -0.01 -15.55
N ASP A 219 8.07 -0.48 -16.78
CA ASP A 219 7.81 -1.88 -17.14
C ASP A 219 9.11 -2.54 -17.66
N ARG A 220 9.08 -3.87 -17.86
CA ARG A 220 10.11 -4.76 -18.44
C ARG A 220 11.36 -4.98 -17.62
N THR A 221 11.68 -4.10 -16.69
CA THR A 221 12.97 -4.16 -16.00
C THR A 221 12.88 -3.78 -14.53
N SER A 222 13.71 -4.44 -13.74
CA SER A 222 14.01 -4.12 -12.35
C SER A 222 15.46 -3.65 -12.17
N LYS A 223 16.17 -3.35 -13.28
CA LYS A 223 17.57 -2.93 -13.21
C LYS A 223 17.69 -1.61 -12.45
N ILE A 224 18.51 -1.60 -11.41
CA ILE A 224 18.69 -0.47 -10.48
C ILE A 224 19.02 0.83 -11.22
N SER A 225 19.90 0.81 -12.22
CA SER A 225 20.26 2.04 -12.95
C SER A 225 19.10 2.62 -13.77
N VAL A 226 18.18 1.78 -14.25
CA VAL A 226 16.95 2.23 -14.91
C VAL A 226 16.00 2.84 -13.89
N CYS A 227 15.71 2.13 -12.80
CA CYS A 227 14.84 2.64 -11.73
C CYS A 227 15.37 3.98 -11.19
N LYS A 228 16.69 4.08 -10.99
CA LYS A 228 17.36 5.32 -10.61
C LYS A 228 17.07 6.45 -11.58
N ALA A 229 17.34 6.23 -12.88
CA ALA A 229 17.20 7.27 -13.89
C ALA A 229 15.74 7.75 -14.03
N MET A 230 14.77 6.84 -13.94
CA MET A 230 13.34 7.15 -13.98
C MET A 230 12.91 7.91 -12.72
N PHE A 231 13.31 7.44 -11.55
CA PHE A 231 13.01 8.10 -10.27
C PHE A 231 13.61 9.51 -10.19
N GLU A 232 14.89 9.68 -10.52
CA GLU A 232 15.52 11.01 -10.54
C GLU A 232 14.86 11.95 -11.56
N MET A 233 14.33 11.40 -12.66
CA MET A 233 13.58 12.18 -13.64
C MET A 233 12.25 12.69 -13.07
N THR A 234 11.50 11.84 -12.36
CA THR A 234 10.23 12.26 -11.72
C THR A 234 10.46 13.16 -10.52
N GLN A 235 11.57 13.01 -9.79
CA GLN A 235 12.02 13.97 -8.78
C GLN A 235 12.31 15.35 -9.36
N LYS A 236 13.00 15.39 -10.50
CA LYS A 236 13.51 16.63 -11.08
C LYS A 236 12.46 17.39 -11.88
N PHE A 237 11.58 16.67 -12.57
CA PHE A 237 10.65 17.26 -13.54
C PHE A 237 9.17 17.12 -13.18
N GLY A 238 8.79 16.22 -12.26
CA GLY A 238 7.42 16.14 -11.78
C GLY A 238 7.00 17.47 -11.14
N LYS A 239 5.82 17.96 -11.49
CA LYS A 239 5.37 19.30 -11.07
C LYS A 239 4.85 19.28 -9.64
N GLU A 240 4.17 18.21 -9.27
CA GLU A 240 3.49 18.10 -7.97
C GLU A 240 4.32 17.36 -6.91
N THR A 241 5.40 16.71 -7.33
CA THR A 241 6.22 15.88 -6.46
C THR A 241 7.20 16.67 -5.59
N GLU A 242 7.38 18.00 -5.74
CA GLU A 242 8.33 18.86 -4.97
C GLU A 242 9.68 18.18 -4.59
N GLY A 243 10.22 17.33 -5.47
CA GLY A 243 11.45 16.57 -5.27
C GLY A 243 11.30 15.14 -4.71
N ARG A 244 10.14 14.71 -4.22
CA ARG A 244 9.84 13.34 -3.80
C ARG A 244 9.29 12.53 -4.97
N GLY A 245 10.18 11.85 -5.67
CA GLY A 245 9.85 11.15 -6.91
C GLY A 245 8.94 9.96 -6.67
N PHE A 246 8.24 9.57 -7.73
CA PHE A 246 7.45 8.34 -7.75
C PHE A 246 7.73 7.59 -9.05
N ILE A 247 7.95 6.29 -8.94
CA ILE A 247 7.85 5.36 -10.06
C ILE A 247 7.03 4.18 -9.57
N LEU A 248 6.38 3.47 -10.48
CA LEU A 248 5.79 2.18 -10.19
C LEU A 248 6.52 1.14 -11.04
N SER A 249 7.19 0.16 -10.40
CA SER A 249 8.10 -0.81 -11.06
C SER A 249 7.82 -2.26 -10.65
N HIS A 250 8.24 -3.23 -11.46
CA HIS A 250 8.04 -4.67 -11.22
C HIS A 250 8.70 -5.18 -9.94
N THR A 251 8.37 -6.39 -9.48
CA THR A 251 8.97 -6.95 -8.25
C THR A 251 10.36 -7.62 -8.42
N GLY A 252 10.85 -7.79 -9.65
CA GLY A 252 12.03 -8.63 -9.93
C GLY A 252 13.39 -8.16 -9.39
N GLY A 253 13.50 -6.99 -8.76
CA GLY A 253 14.76 -6.43 -8.23
C GLY A 253 14.93 -6.58 -6.72
N THR A 254 13.99 -7.25 -6.06
CA THR A 254 13.81 -7.30 -4.60
C THR A 254 14.92 -7.99 -3.81
N ASP A 255 15.84 -8.69 -4.48
CA ASP A 255 17.02 -9.26 -3.83
C ASP A 255 18.09 -8.21 -3.50
N SER A 256 17.98 -6.98 -4.03
CA SER A 256 18.90 -5.88 -3.74
C SER A 256 18.28 -4.86 -2.77
N PRO A 257 18.91 -4.57 -1.62
CA PRO A 257 18.49 -3.48 -0.75
C PRO A 257 18.43 -2.14 -1.48
N THR A 258 19.30 -1.91 -2.49
CA THR A 258 19.29 -0.66 -3.26
C THR A 258 18.01 -0.51 -4.09
N TYR A 259 17.36 -1.61 -4.47
CA TYR A 259 16.10 -1.58 -5.20
C TYR A 259 14.94 -1.06 -4.36
N GLU A 260 14.95 -1.36 -3.05
CA GLU A 260 13.94 -0.90 -2.08
C GLU A 260 13.87 0.63 -1.97
N ARG A 261 14.94 1.34 -2.37
CA ARG A 261 14.99 2.80 -2.40
C ARG A 261 13.92 3.40 -3.30
N TYR A 262 13.63 2.78 -4.43
CA TYR A 262 12.71 3.38 -5.39
C TYR A 262 11.29 3.03 -4.95
N PRO A 263 10.44 4.03 -4.66
CA PRO A 263 9.13 3.78 -4.07
C PRO A 263 8.23 3.00 -5.04
N ALA A 264 7.24 2.32 -4.47
CA ALA A 264 6.17 1.54 -5.10
C ALA A 264 6.58 0.42 -6.06
N LYS A 265 5.97 -0.76 -5.86
CA LYS A 265 6.08 -1.92 -6.74
C LYS A 265 4.72 -2.54 -6.94
N TRP A 266 4.48 -3.23 -8.05
CA TRP A 266 3.28 -4.05 -8.22
C TRP A 266 3.62 -5.53 -8.39
N THR A 267 2.67 -6.41 -8.07
CA THR A 267 2.81 -7.87 -8.11
C THR A 267 2.84 -8.49 -9.51
N ASP A 268 3.18 -7.70 -10.53
CA ASP A 268 3.26 -8.12 -11.93
C ASP A 268 1.91 -8.59 -12.51
N ASP A 269 1.93 -9.14 -13.73
CA ASP A 269 0.75 -9.47 -14.55
C ASP A 269 -0.01 -10.71 -14.03
N THR A 270 -0.65 -10.57 -12.88
CA THR A 270 -1.34 -11.68 -12.21
C THR A 270 -2.57 -12.18 -12.98
N ARG A 271 -2.93 -13.43 -12.73
CA ARG A 271 -4.15 -14.06 -13.26
C ARG A 271 -5.36 -13.63 -12.44
N SER A 272 -6.40 -13.14 -13.10
CA SER A 272 -7.73 -13.01 -12.49
C SER A 272 -8.38 -14.40 -12.33
N ASP A 273 -7.85 -15.19 -11.40
CA ASP A 273 -8.36 -16.49 -10.98
C ASP A 273 -8.21 -16.64 -9.45
N TRP A 274 -8.83 -17.68 -8.87
CA TRP A 274 -8.79 -17.93 -7.43
C TRP A 274 -7.43 -18.49 -6.97
N THR A 275 -6.90 -19.48 -7.69
CA THR A 275 -5.61 -20.12 -7.40
C THR A 275 -5.02 -20.80 -8.63
N VAL A 276 -3.69 -20.86 -8.71
CA VAL A 276 -3.00 -21.62 -9.77
C VAL A 276 -2.99 -23.14 -9.58
N GLU A 277 -3.38 -23.63 -8.40
CA GLU A 277 -3.51 -25.06 -8.11
C GLU A 277 -4.75 -25.66 -8.78
N LYS A 278 -5.84 -24.89 -8.81
CA LYS A 278 -7.15 -25.28 -9.36
C LYS A 278 -7.71 -24.12 -10.20
N PRO A 279 -7.11 -23.84 -11.37
CA PRO A 279 -7.54 -22.72 -12.18
C PRO A 279 -8.96 -22.93 -12.69
N THR A 280 -9.78 -21.88 -12.62
CA THR A 280 -11.15 -21.86 -13.16
C THR A 280 -11.19 -21.40 -14.63
N LYS A 281 -10.07 -20.84 -15.11
CA LYS A 281 -9.93 -20.27 -16.46
C LYS A 281 -8.65 -20.76 -17.11
N GLU A 282 -8.62 -20.73 -18.45
CA GLU A 282 -7.39 -20.96 -19.19
C GLU A 282 -6.59 -19.66 -19.33
N PHE A 283 -5.28 -19.74 -19.09
CA PHE A 283 -4.36 -18.63 -19.24
C PHE A 283 -3.29 -18.97 -20.27
N ASN A 284 -2.76 -17.93 -20.91
CA ASN A 284 -1.60 -18.10 -21.76
C ASN A 284 -0.37 -18.48 -20.92
N SER A 285 0.57 -19.21 -21.52
CA SER A 285 1.75 -19.74 -20.80
C SER A 285 2.73 -18.66 -20.31
N TRP A 286 2.70 -17.47 -20.91
CA TRP A 286 3.54 -16.34 -20.52
C TRP A 286 3.03 -15.65 -19.25
N VAL A 287 1.74 -15.80 -18.93
CA VAL A 287 1.13 -15.15 -17.76
C VAL A 287 1.69 -15.79 -16.49
N PRO A 288 2.30 -15.01 -15.58
CA PRO A 288 2.81 -15.49 -14.31
C PRO A 288 1.85 -16.45 -13.60
N ARG A 289 2.39 -17.50 -12.97
CA ARG A 289 1.60 -18.42 -12.14
C ARG A 289 1.32 -17.81 -10.76
N VAL A 290 0.64 -16.67 -10.75
CA VAL A 290 0.17 -15.98 -9.56
C VAL A 290 -1.31 -15.64 -9.78
N ALA A 291 -2.20 -16.24 -9.00
CA ALA A 291 -3.62 -15.88 -8.94
C ALA A 291 -3.95 -15.29 -7.56
N PHE A 292 -5.21 -15.12 -7.18
CA PHE A 292 -5.57 -14.35 -5.98
C PHE A 292 -4.93 -14.90 -4.68
N LYS A 293 -5.07 -16.20 -4.42
CA LYS A 293 -4.47 -16.87 -3.25
C LYS A 293 -2.94 -16.66 -3.20
N GLU A 294 -2.26 -16.84 -4.33
CA GLU A 294 -0.81 -16.66 -4.41
C GLU A 294 -0.40 -15.18 -4.31
N ASN A 295 -1.24 -14.26 -4.77
CA ASN A 295 -1.03 -12.82 -4.64
C ASN A 295 -1.04 -12.41 -3.17
N ILE A 296 -2.00 -12.88 -2.35
CA ILE A 296 -1.99 -12.65 -0.90
C ILE A 296 -0.67 -13.12 -0.29
N ALA A 297 -0.20 -14.31 -0.66
CA ALA A 297 1.06 -14.86 -0.17
C ALA A 297 2.29 -14.00 -0.55
N MET A 298 2.24 -13.23 -1.64
CA MET A 298 3.33 -12.28 -1.97
C MET A 298 3.51 -11.18 -0.93
N TYR A 299 2.50 -10.87 -0.12
CA TYR A 299 2.57 -9.86 0.95
C TYR A 299 2.97 -10.45 2.30
N THR A 300 2.64 -11.73 2.54
CA THR A 300 2.63 -12.34 3.88
C THR A 300 3.68 -13.44 4.06
N ASP A 301 4.03 -14.17 3.00
CA ASP A 301 5.00 -15.26 3.05
C ASP A 301 6.42 -14.70 3.07
N THR A 302 7.06 -14.80 4.24
CA THR A 302 8.44 -14.34 4.47
C THR A 302 9.49 -15.02 3.58
N SER A 303 9.18 -16.16 2.95
CA SER A 303 10.05 -16.79 1.96
C SER A 303 10.03 -16.06 0.60
N LYS A 304 9.02 -15.24 0.33
CA LYS A 304 8.91 -14.40 -0.87
C LYS A 304 9.63 -13.08 -0.65
N ALA A 305 10.50 -12.71 -1.58
CA ALA A 305 11.18 -11.41 -1.55
C ALA A 305 10.20 -10.24 -1.59
N THR A 306 9.04 -10.41 -2.23
CA THR A 306 7.97 -9.40 -2.31
C THR A 306 7.37 -9.02 -0.96
N SER A 307 7.36 -9.93 0.03
CA SER A 307 6.81 -9.65 1.38
C SER A 307 7.64 -8.61 2.16
N LYS A 308 8.85 -8.30 1.66
CA LYS A 308 9.77 -7.29 2.18
C LYS A 308 9.54 -5.92 1.56
N ILE A 309 8.83 -5.81 0.43
CA ILE A 309 8.52 -4.53 -0.19
C ILE A 309 7.54 -3.77 0.72
N PRO A 310 7.90 -2.59 1.25
CA PRO A 310 7.03 -1.84 2.15
C PRO A 310 5.84 -1.18 1.43
N PHE A 311 6.03 -0.83 0.15
CA PHE A 311 5.05 -0.15 -0.69
C PHE A 311 4.71 -1.04 -1.90
N LEU A 312 4.02 -2.15 -1.64
CA LEU A 312 3.56 -3.09 -2.66
C LEU A 312 2.09 -2.79 -3.00
N THR A 313 1.77 -2.87 -4.29
CA THR A 313 0.41 -2.87 -4.83
C THR A 313 0.17 -4.09 -5.70
N ASN A 314 -1.06 -4.27 -6.14
CA ASN A 314 -1.47 -5.32 -7.05
C ASN A 314 -2.55 -4.77 -7.99
N ASP A 315 -2.66 -5.37 -9.17
CA ASP A 315 -3.78 -5.12 -10.08
C ASP A 315 -5.07 -5.63 -9.43
N THR A 316 -5.88 -4.72 -8.88
CA THR A 316 -7.12 -5.09 -8.17
C THR A 316 -8.04 -5.92 -9.06
N GLY A 317 -8.26 -7.19 -8.72
CA GLY A 317 -9.06 -8.12 -9.53
C GLY A 317 -8.23 -8.99 -10.50
N GLY A 318 -6.91 -8.84 -10.50
CA GLY A 318 -5.97 -9.52 -11.40
C GLY A 318 -5.80 -8.79 -12.74
N PHE A 319 -4.65 -8.98 -13.38
CA PHE A 319 -4.31 -8.32 -14.65
C PHE A 319 -4.94 -9.01 -15.87
N ASP A 320 -4.61 -10.29 -16.08
CA ASP A 320 -5.11 -11.08 -17.22
C ASP A 320 -6.40 -11.80 -16.81
N MET A 321 -7.50 -11.57 -17.53
CA MET A 321 -8.79 -12.19 -17.22
C MET A 321 -8.90 -13.66 -17.66
N GLY A 322 -7.90 -14.18 -18.38
CA GLY A 322 -7.91 -15.49 -19.00
C GLY A 322 -8.70 -15.52 -20.31
N LYS A 323 -8.73 -16.67 -20.96
CA LYS A 323 -9.51 -16.92 -22.19
C LYS A 323 -10.98 -17.13 -21.85
N THR A 324 -11.66 -16.07 -21.45
CA THR A 324 -13.08 -16.10 -21.07
C THR A 324 -13.77 -14.79 -21.44
N ASP A 325 -15.08 -14.87 -21.68
CA ASP A 325 -15.99 -13.74 -21.81
C ASP A 325 -16.82 -13.51 -20.53
N LYS A 326 -16.64 -14.36 -19.51
CA LYS A 326 -17.40 -14.29 -18.26
C LYS A 326 -16.66 -13.50 -17.21
N LEU A 327 -17.36 -12.50 -16.66
CA LEU A 327 -16.90 -11.78 -15.48
C LEU A 327 -17.11 -12.64 -14.23
N ASP A 328 -16.08 -12.70 -13.37
CA ASP A 328 -16.17 -13.31 -12.05
C ASP A 328 -16.36 -12.21 -11.00
N ASN A 329 -17.63 -11.89 -10.73
CA ASN A 329 -18.00 -10.83 -9.79
C ASN A 329 -17.53 -11.13 -8.36
N GLU A 330 -17.62 -12.38 -7.93
CA GLU A 330 -17.22 -12.77 -6.58
C GLU A 330 -15.71 -12.61 -6.41
N LEU A 331 -14.93 -13.12 -7.36
CA LEU A 331 -13.47 -12.97 -7.35
C LEU A 331 -13.06 -11.50 -7.30
N TYR A 332 -13.67 -10.67 -8.15
CA TYR A 332 -13.38 -9.23 -8.18
C TYR A 332 -13.64 -8.59 -6.82
N ILE A 333 -14.81 -8.85 -6.22
CA ILE A 333 -15.17 -8.30 -4.90
C ILE A 333 -14.17 -8.74 -3.84
N ARG A 334 -13.85 -10.04 -3.73
CA ARG A 334 -12.89 -10.54 -2.74
C ARG A 334 -11.48 -9.97 -2.92
N TRP A 335 -11.05 -9.79 -4.16
CA TRP A 335 -9.75 -9.20 -4.47
C TRP A 335 -9.73 -7.69 -4.15
N MET A 336 -10.80 -6.96 -4.47
CA MET A 336 -10.97 -5.55 -4.13
C MET A 336 -10.95 -5.35 -2.61
N GLU A 337 -11.66 -6.18 -1.85
CA GLU A 337 -11.63 -6.18 -0.39
C GLU A 337 -10.20 -6.28 0.14
N PHE A 338 -9.41 -7.24 -0.35
CA PHE A 338 -7.99 -7.38 -0.01
C PHE A 338 -7.15 -6.15 -0.38
N SER A 339 -7.35 -5.62 -1.59
CA SER A 339 -6.54 -4.53 -2.15
C SER A 339 -6.68 -3.24 -1.36
N MET A 340 -7.82 -3.02 -0.70
CA MET A 340 -8.07 -1.84 0.13
C MET A 340 -7.26 -1.86 1.43
N PHE A 341 -6.80 -3.04 1.87
CA PHE A 341 -5.91 -3.26 3.02
C PHE A 341 -4.46 -3.58 2.61
N CYS A 342 -4.05 -3.22 1.39
CA CYS A 342 -2.65 -3.25 0.95
C CYS A 342 -1.95 -1.90 1.20
N PRO A 343 -0.60 -1.84 1.24
CA PRO A 343 0.13 -0.58 1.42
C PRO A 343 -0.26 0.51 0.43
N THR A 344 -0.37 0.15 -0.85
CA THR A 344 -0.81 1.02 -1.95
C THR A 344 -1.84 0.28 -2.80
N THR A 345 -2.81 0.99 -3.37
CA THR A 345 -3.93 0.39 -4.12
C THR A 345 -3.97 0.94 -5.54
N GLU A 346 -3.94 0.05 -6.53
CA GLU A 346 -4.16 0.40 -7.93
C GLU A 346 -5.30 -0.39 -8.57
N VAL A 347 -6.01 0.25 -9.50
CA VAL A 347 -7.04 -0.36 -10.34
C VAL A 347 -6.55 -0.35 -11.78
N PHE A 348 -6.18 -1.53 -12.26
CA PHE A 348 -5.66 -1.74 -13.60
C PHE A 348 -5.86 -3.20 -14.03
N SER A 349 -5.91 -3.42 -15.35
CA SER A 349 -6.06 -4.73 -15.97
C SER A 349 -5.48 -4.68 -17.39
N GLN A 350 -5.35 -5.83 -18.04
CA GLN A 350 -5.09 -5.89 -19.48
C GLN A 350 -6.24 -5.23 -20.29
N PRO A 351 -5.98 -4.77 -21.53
CA PRO A 351 -6.98 -4.06 -22.33
C PRO A 351 -8.15 -4.96 -22.77
N GLU A 352 -7.96 -6.27 -22.83
CA GLU A 352 -9.02 -7.23 -23.16
C GLU A 352 -10.08 -7.37 -22.08
N ASN A 353 -9.83 -6.94 -20.83
CA ASN A 353 -10.85 -6.95 -19.79
C ASN A 353 -11.87 -5.82 -20.06
N PRO A 354 -13.14 -6.14 -20.37
CA PRO A 354 -14.14 -5.15 -20.77
C PRO A 354 -14.51 -4.18 -19.64
N THR A 355 -14.17 -4.51 -18.40
CA THR A 355 -14.42 -3.66 -17.22
C THR A 355 -13.25 -2.74 -16.90
N SER A 356 -12.05 -2.97 -17.46
CA SER A 356 -10.81 -2.33 -17.01
C SER A 356 -10.58 -2.40 -15.48
N ASN A 357 -11.11 -3.44 -14.82
CA ASN A 357 -11.18 -3.57 -13.35
C ASN A 357 -11.96 -2.46 -12.61
N LEU A 358 -12.80 -1.69 -13.31
CA LEU A 358 -13.69 -0.69 -12.71
C LEU A 358 -14.94 -1.37 -12.15
N ALA A 359 -15.14 -1.28 -10.84
CA ALA A 359 -16.19 -2.02 -10.12
C ALA A 359 -17.61 -1.79 -10.65
N TYR A 360 -17.92 -0.57 -11.10
CA TYR A 360 -19.25 -0.23 -11.62
C TYR A 360 -19.57 -0.90 -12.97
N LEU A 361 -18.57 -1.49 -13.64
CA LEU A 361 -18.74 -2.29 -14.84
C LEU A 361 -18.87 -3.80 -14.55
N TYR A 362 -18.68 -4.23 -13.28
CA TYR A 362 -18.90 -5.61 -12.85
C TYR A 362 -20.35 -5.84 -12.40
N SER A 363 -20.79 -5.08 -11.39
CA SER A 363 -22.14 -5.17 -10.82
C SER A 363 -22.43 -3.99 -9.89
N GLU A 364 -23.71 -3.76 -9.58
CA GLU A 364 -24.14 -2.76 -8.58
C GLU A 364 -23.59 -3.08 -7.17
N GLN A 365 -23.49 -4.37 -6.84
CA GLN A 365 -22.89 -4.81 -5.57
C GLN A 365 -21.40 -4.45 -5.52
N ALA A 366 -20.65 -4.75 -6.59
CA ALA A 366 -19.24 -4.36 -6.69
C ALA A 366 -19.07 -2.83 -6.62
N ASP A 367 -19.92 -2.05 -7.28
CA ASP A 367 -19.90 -0.58 -7.23
C ASP A 367 -20.03 -0.07 -5.79
N THR A 368 -21.10 -0.52 -5.12
CA THR A 368 -21.41 -0.11 -3.74
C THR A 368 -20.28 -0.48 -2.79
N LEU A 369 -19.75 -1.70 -2.89
CA LEU A 369 -18.67 -2.16 -2.02
C LEU A 369 -17.37 -1.40 -2.31
N PHE A 370 -17.01 -1.19 -3.58
CA PHE A 370 -15.82 -0.43 -3.94
C PHE A 370 -15.88 0.98 -3.36
N ARG A 371 -17.00 1.70 -3.53
CA ARG A 371 -17.21 3.04 -2.95
C ARG A 371 -16.97 3.03 -1.44
N ASN A 372 -17.61 2.10 -0.73
CA ASN A 372 -17.52 2.00 0.73
C ASN A 372 -16.10 1.73 1.22
N TYR A 373 -15.39 0.76 0.64
CA TYR A 373 -14.02 0.45 1.08
C TYR A 373 -13.02 1.51 0.64
N ALA A 374 -13.17 2.09 -0.55
CA ALA A 374 -12.32 3.18 -1.01
C ALA A 374 -12.47 4.41 -0.10
N HIS A 375 -13.69 4.76 0.32
CA HIS A 375 -13.93 5.83 1.29
C HIS A 375 -13.26 5.55 2.63
N GLN A 376 -13.40 4.32 3.15
CA GLN A 376 -12.75 3.89 4.39
C GLN A 376 -11.23 3.99 4.30
N ARG A 377 -10.63 3.60 3.17
CA ARG A 377 -9.19 3.74 2.92
C ARG A 377 -8.76 5.20 2.97
N MET A 378 -9.51 6.11 2.34
CA MET A 378 -9.21 7.55 2.36
C MET A 378 -9.33 8.16 3.77
N GLN A 379 -10.28 7.68 4.57
CA GLN A 379 -10.42 8.06 5.99
C GLN A 379 -9.27 7.52 6.84
N LEU A 380 -8.78 6.30 6.56
CA LEU A 380 -7.63 5.66 7.22
C LEU A 380 -6.28 6.26 6.83
N PHE A 381 -6.24 7.25 5.94
CA PHE A 381 -4.98 7.86 5.48
C PHE A 381 -4.01 8.25 6.62
N PRO A 382 -4.41 8.90 7.73
CA PRO A 382 -3.47 9.22 8.82
C PRO A 382 -2.78 7.99 9.43
N TYR A 383 -3.51 6.87 9.55
CA TYR A 383 -2.98 5.59 10.02
C TYR A 383 -2.04 4.96 8.99
N ILE A 384 -2.47 4.87 7.73
CA ILE A 384 -1.68 4.32 6.61
C ILE A 384 -0.37 5.09 6.44
N TYR A 385 -0.46 6.42 6.44
CA TYR A 385 0.69 7.29 6.25
C TYR A 385 1.66 7.27 7.44
N THR A 386 1.14 7.11 8.66
CA THR A 386 1.98 6.84 9.84
C THR A 386 2.81 5.57 9.62
N TYR A 387 2.22 4.47 9.14
CA TYR A 387 2.96 3.25 8.84
C TYR A 387 3.95 3.38 7.68
N ALA A 388 3.67 4.26 6.72
CA ALA A 388 4.63 4.58 5.67
C ALA A 388 5.89 5.26 6.22
N LEU A 389 5.72 6.24 7.11
CA LEU A 389 6.84 6.87 7.81
C LEU A 389 7.54 5.89 8.77
N ARG A 390 6.81 5.04 9.51
CA ARG A 390 7.40 4.01 10.39
C ARG A 390 8.24 2.98 9.64
N SER A 391 7.89 2.65 8.40
CA SER A 391 8.69 1.76 7.55
C SER A 391 10.12 2.31 7.41
N ARG A 392 10.28 3.63 7.30
CA ARG A 392 11.59 4.29 7.25
C ARG A 392 12.19 4.52 8.64
N LEU A 393 11.42 5.09 9.55
CA LEU A 393 11.92 5.56 10.85
C LEU A 393 12.27 4.41 11.79
N GLN A 394 11.60 3.27 11.64
CA GLN A 394 11.59 2.18 12.63
C GLN A 394 11.72 0.79 11.99
N SER A 395 11.85 0.69 10.65
CA SER A 395 11.78 -0.58 9.91
C SER A 395 10.51 -1.39 10.19
N GLN A 396 9.41 -0.70 10.57
CA GLN A 396 8.13 -1.32 10.85
C GLN A 396 7.20 -1.17 9.65
N HIS A 397 7.02 -2.26 8.90
CA HIS A 397 6.20 -2.28 7.70
C HIS A 397 4.70 -2.33 8.05
N MET A 398 3.88 -1.86 7.11
CA MET A 398 2.42 -1.84 7.26
C MET A 398 1.80 -3.24 7.28
N ILE A 399 2.34 -4.20 6.52
CA ILE A 399 1.87 -5.58 6.54
C ILE A 399 2.69 -6.37 7.56
N GLY A 400 2.09 -6.66 8.71
CA GLY A 400 2.62 -7.53 9.74
C GLY A 400 2.31 -9.00 9.44
N LYS A 401 3.33 -9.86 9.57
CA LYS A 401 3.25 -11.28 9.21
C LYS A 401 2.84 -12.09 10.43
N ILE A 402 2.03 -13.12 10.21
CA ILE A 402 1.59 -14.03 11.26
C ILE A 402 2.28 -15.38 11.02
N PRO A 403 3.23 -15.78 11.90
CA PRO A 403 4.00 -17.01 11.68
C PRO A 403 3.11 -18.24 11.49
N GLY A 404 3.30 -18.97 10.40
CA GLY A 404 2.51 -20.17 10.07
C GLY A 404 1.17 -19.89 9.35
N HIS A 405 0.75 -18.63 9.25
CA HIS A 405 -0.55 -18.23 8.69
C HIS A 405 -0.37 -17.27 7.52
N LEU A 406 -0.41 -17.81 6.30
CA LEU A 406 -0.06 -17.06 5.08
C LEU A 406 -1.22 -16.24 4.49
N TYR A 407 -2.47 -16.56 4.79
CA TYR A 407 -3.62 -15.96 4.11
C TYR A 407 -4.45 -15.05 5.03
N GLU A 408 -3.79 -14.49 6.03
CA GLU A 408 -4.26 -13.47 6.95
C GLU A 408 -3.04 -12.68 7.43
N PHE A 409 -3.24 -11.41 7.77
CA PHE A 409 -2.12 -10.52 8.11
C PHE A 409 -2.56 -9.40 9.03
N LEU A 410 -1.59 -8.79 9.69
CA LEU A 410 -1.84 -7.55 10.41
C LEU A 410 -1.71 -6.37 9.45
N PHE A 411 -2.72 -5.51 9.42
CA PHE A 411 -2.65 -4.20 8.78
C PHE A 411 -2.30 -3.15 9.83
N GLY A 412 -1.01 -2.82 9.89
CA GLY A 412 -0.33 -2.25 11.03
C GLY A 412 -0.19 -3.27 12.16
N ASN A 413 -0.35 -2.84 13.41
CA ASN A 413 -0.39 -3.74 14.58
C ASN A 413 -1.81 -3.83 15.17
N GLU A 414 -2.67 -2.91 14.77
CA GLU A 414 -3.97 -2.66 15.39
C GLU A 414 -5.11 -3.43 14.73
N MET A 415 -4.95 -3.87 13.47
CA MET A 415 -5.98 -4.59 12.71
C MET A 415 -5.46 -5.94 12.18
N LEU A 416 -6.26 -7.00 12.33
CA LEU A 416 -6.09 -8.29 11.68
C LEU A 416 -7.07 -8.37 10.50
N VAL A 417 -6.57 -8.69 9.31
CA VAL A 417 -7.33 -8.81 8.07
C VAL A 417 -7.22 -10.23 7.54
N ALA A 418 -8.35 -10.86 7.24
CA ALA A 418 -8.40 -12.24 6.74
C ALA A 418 -9.22 -12.35 5.43
N PRO A 419 -8.61 -12.08 4.26
CA PRO A 419 -9.32 -12.06 2.96
C PRO A 419 -9.91 -13.42 2.56
N VAL A 420 -11.11 -13.50 2.02
CA VAL A 420 -11.68 -14.78 1.56
C VAL A 420 -11.15 -15.16 0.18
N TYR A 421 -10.30 -16.19 0.10
CA TYR A 421 -9.63 -16.62 -1.14
C TYR A 421 -10.15 -17.97 -1.70
N VAL A 422 -11.27 -18.45 -1.18
CA VAL A 422 -11.94 -19.68 -1.65
C VAL A 422 -13.29 -19.31 -2.24
N GLN A 423 -13.51 -19.70 -3.49
CA GLN A 423 -14.76 -19.41 -4.22
C GLN A 423 -15.99 -19.98 -3.49
N GLY A 424 -17.05 -19.18 -3.41
CA GLY A 424 -18.33 -19.51 -2.77
C GLY A 424 -18.31 -19.52 -1.24
N ALA A 425 -17.18 -19.23 -0.60
CA ALA A 425 -17.07 -19.27 0.86
C ALA A 425 -17.74 -18.05 1.51
N LEU A 426 -18.63 -18.32 2.48
CA LEU A 426 -19.31 -17.33 3.32
C LEU A 426 -18.82 -17.35 4.77
N SER A 427 -17.82 -18.18 5.07
CA SER A 427 -17.12 -18.26 6.33
C SER A 427 -15.70 -18.76 6.07
N ARG A 428 -14.79 -18.55 7.02
CA ARG A 428 -13.47 -19.17 7.00
C ARG A 428 -12.89 -19.28 8.41
N LYS A 429 -11.93 -20.18 8.58
CA LYS A 429 -11.05 -20.18 9.75
C LYS A 429 -10.12 -18.97 9.71
N VAL A 430 -9.99 -18.34 10.87
CA VAL A 430 -9.07 -17.23 11.13
C VAL A 430 -8.27 -17.55 12.38
N PHE A 431 -6.95 -17.44 12.29
CA PHE A 431 -6.09 -17.51 13.45
C PHE A 431 -5.96 -16.13 14.09
N PHE A 432 -6.29 -16.05 15.37
CA PHE A 432 -6.12 -14.85 16.16
C PHE A 432 -4.77 -14.89 16.88
N PRO A 433 -3.83 -13.98 16.59
CA PRO A 433 -2.57 -13.87 17.34
C PRO A 433 -2.81 -13.51 18.81
N GLU A 434 -1.77 -13.53 19.63
CA GLU A 434 -1.84 -13.13 21.04
C GLU A 434 -2.57 -11.79 21.27
N GLY A 435 -3.47 -11.78 22.27
CA GLY A 435 -4.29 -10.63 22.67
C GLY A 435 -5.79 -10.95 22.65
N THR A 436 -6.61 -9.92 22.77
CA THR A 436 -8.05 -9.97 22.50
C THR A 436 -8.32 -9.22 21.20
N TRP A 437 -9.12 -9.79 20.33
CA TRP A 437 -9.48 -9.21 19.03
C TRP A 437 -10.98 -8.97 18.96
N ILE A 438 -11.39 -7.86 18.38
CA ILE A 438 -12.77 -7.38 18.36
C ILE A 438 -13.21 -7.29 16.90
N ASP A 439 -14.28 -7.97 16.49
CA ASP A 439 -14.84 -7.80 15.15
C ASP A 439 -15.22 -6.33 14.96
N LYS A 440 -14.67 -5.70 13.91
CA LYS A 440 -14.83 -4.25 13.66
C LYS A 440 -16.29 -3.83 13.47
N VAL A 441 -17.16 -4.75 13.06
CA VAL A 441 -18.57 -4.48 12.75
C VAL A 441 -19.50 -4.97 13.87
N THR A 442 -19.32 -6.21 14.35
CA THR A 442 -20.25 -6.79 15.34
C THR A 442 -19.87 -6.49 16.79
N GLY A 443 -18.62 -6.11 17.05
CA GLY A 443 -18.08 -5.96 18.40
C GLY A 443 -17.83 -7.28 19.13
N GLU A 444 -18.00 -8.43 18.47
CA GLU A 444 -17.72 -9.74 19.06
C GLU A 444 -16.24 -9.88 19.41
N LYS A 445 -15.93 -10.48 20.57
CA LYS A 445 -14.57 -10.65 21.08
C LYS A 445 -14.06 -12.08 20.89
N TYR A 446 -12.85 -12.18 20.36
CA TYR A 446 -12.10 -13.43 20.18
C TYR A 446 -10.82 -13.37 21.01
N LYS A 447 -10.56 -14.42 21.80
CA LYS A 447 -9.26 -14.58 22.46
C LYS A 447 -8.21 -14.99 21.43
N GLY A 448 -6.97 -14.58 21.63
CA GLY A 448 -5.83 -14.94 20.80
C GLY A 448 -5.32 -16.36 21.02
N ASN A 449 -4.31 -16.73 20.24
CA ASN A 449 -3.66 -18.04 20.19
C ASN A 449 -4.60 -19.19 19.87
N GLN A 450 -5.61 -18.95 19.04
CA GLN A 450 -6.57 -19.95 18.58
C GLN A 450 -7.08 -19.64 17.17
N GLU A 451 -7.58 -20.68 16.51
CA GLU A 451 -8.36 -20.54 15.28
C GLU A 451 -9.85 -20.58 15.58
N VAL A 452 -10.62 -19.68 14.96
CA VAL A 452 -12.08 -19.66 15.06
C VAL A 452 -12.67 -19.57 13.65
N GLU A 453 -13.76 -20.28 13.41
CA GLU A 453 -14.57 -20.13 12.19
C GLU A 453 -15.38 -18.82 12.32
N VAL A 454 -15.19 -17.90 11.38
CA VAL A 454 -15.87 -16.60 11.38
C VAL A 454 -16.72 -16.44 10.14
N ALA A 455 -17.85 -15.74 10.27
CA ALA A 455 -18.67 -15.35 9.14
C ALA A 455 -17.91 -14.36 8.24
N ALA A 456 -17.98 -14.59 6.93
CA ALA A 456 -17.32 -13.79 5.92
C ALA A 456 -18.23 -13.67 4.69
N PRO A 457 -19.41 -13.04 4.81
CA PRO A 457 -20.31 -12.85 3.68
C PRO A 457 -19.65 -11.97 2.61
N LEU A 458 -20.22 -11.93 1.40
CA LEU A 458 -19.56 -11.29 0.24
C LEU A 458 -19.41 -9.77 0.40
N GLU A 459 -20.27 -9.15 1.19
CA GLU A 459 -20.27 -7.71 1.49
C GLU A 459 -19.29 -7.30 2.60
N LYS A 460 -18.60 -8.26 3.24
CA LYS A 460 -17.74 -8.00 4.40
C LYS A 460 -16.49 -8.88 4.40
N ILE A 461 -15.34 -8.24 4.25
CA ILE A 461 -14.06 -8.84 4.62
C ILE A 461 -13.93 -8.93 6.15
N PRO A 462 -13.51 -10.08 6.70
CA PRO A 462 -13.20 -10.19 8.12
C PRO A 462 -12.05 -9.26 8.51
N VAL A 463 -12.37 -8.29 9.37
CA VAL A 463 -11.42 -7.35 9.97
C VAL A 463 -11.67 -7.28 11.47
N PHE A 464 -10.61 -7.50 12.24
CA PHE A 464 -10.66 -7.51 13.70
C PHE A 464 -9.69 -6.48 14.25
N VAL A 465 -10.13 -5.69 15.21
CA VAL A 465 -9.32 -4.67 15.88
C VAL A 465 -8.79 -5.22 17.19
N LYS A 466 -7.50 -5.04 17.46
CA LYS A 466 -6.88 -5.49 18.71
C LYS A 466 -7.40 -4.66 19.89
N GLU A 467 -7.72 -5.30 21.02
CA GLU A 467 -7.97 -4.59 22.27
C GLU A 467 -6.70 -3.82 22.68
N GLY A 468 -6.85 -2.53 23.02
CA GLY A 468 -5.76 -1.57 23.18
C GLY A 468 -5.44 -0.76 21.90
N ALA A 469 -6.07 -1.05 20.76
CA ALA A 469 -5.82 -0.30 19.54
C ALA A 469 -6.23 1.18 19.65
N ILE A 470 -5.42 2.05 19.04
CA ILE A 470 -5.68 3.47 18.84
C ILE A 470 -5.47 3.76 17.35
N ILE A 471 -6.54 4.09 16.63
CA ILE A 471 -6.53 4.22 15.17
C ILE A 471 -6.94 5.65 14.78
N PRO A 472 -6.00 6.51 14.33
CA PRO A 472 -6.34 7.84 13.84
C PRO A 472 -6.88 7.78 12.41
N THR A 473 -7.99 8.47 12.19
CA THR A 473 -8.64 8.65 10.89
C THR A 473 -8.98 10.14 10.68
N ARG A 474 -9.30 10.49 9.44
CA ARG A 474 -9.78 11.83 9.08
C ARG A 474 -11.12 11.75 8.37
N ASN A 475 -11.74 12.90 8.14
CA ASN A 475 -12.94 12.97 7.31
C ASN A 475 -12.63 12.54 5.87
N TYR A 476 -13.60 11.91 5.21
CA TYR A 476 -13.46 11.51 3.81
C TYR A 476 -13.18 12.73 2.92
N ALA A 477 -12.31 12.53 1.94
CA ALA A 477 -12.06 13.45 0.84
C ALA A 477 -11.80 12.63 -0.43
N PRO A 478 -12.20 13.13 -1.62
CA PRO A 478 -12.09 12.41 -2.88
C PRO A 478 -10.65 12.25 -3.38
N THR A 479 -9.71 13.03 -2.83
CA THR A 479 -8.26 12.90 -3.07
C THR A 479 -7.52 13.08 -1.76
N ILE A 480 -6.28 12.60 -1.68
CA ILE A 480 -5.46 12.76 -0.48
C ILE A 480 -5.20 14.24 -0.18
N GLU A 481 -4.97 15.03 -1.24
CA GLU A 481 -4.60 16.44 -1.18
C GLU A 481 -5.77 17.38 -0.86
N SER A 482 -6.99 17.04 -1.30
CA SER A 482 -8.19 17.79 -0.91
C SER A 482 -8.61 17.52 0.54
N GLY A 483 -8.14 16.42 1.13
CA GLY A 483 -8.31 16.09 2.54
C GLY A 483 -7.40 16.90 3.47
N ASN A 484 -7.78 17.03 4.74
CA ASN A 484 -6.99 17.70 5.75
C ASN A 484 -7.10 17.02 7.13
N ASN A 485 -6.21 17.41 8.04
CA ASN A 485 -6.18 16.93 9.42
C ASN A 485 -6.71 17.99 10.41
N ASP A 486 -7.56 18.94 9.96
CA ASP A 486 -8.14 19.98 10.82
C ASP A 486 -9.08 19.37 11.88
N THR A 487 -9.69 18.23 11.55
CA THR A 487 -10.35 17.34 12.52
C THR A 487 -9.86 15.91 12.31
N LEU A 488 -9.27 15.32 13.35
CA LEU A 488 -8.94 13.91 13.39
C LEU A 488 -9.90 13.16 14.29
N THR A 489 -10.37 12.01 13.80
CA THR A 489 -11.05 11.03 14.63
C THR A 489 -10.02 10.05 15.14
N VAL A 490 -10.13 9.66 16.41
CA VAL A 490 -9.26 8.63 16.98
C VAL A 490 -10.18 7.57 17.56
N ASP A 491 -10.19 6.40 16.94
CA ASP A 491 -10.92 5.23 17.43
C ASP A 491 -10.06 4.53 18.48
N ILE A 492 -10.57 4.42 19.70
CA ILE A 492 -9.88 3.86 20.87
C ILE A 492 -10.65 2.62 21.33
N TYR A 493 -9.94 1.50 21.42
CA TYR A 493 -10.44 0.23 21.97
C TYR A 493 -9.76 -0.01 23.32
N PRO A 494 -10.32 0.49 24.45
CA PRO A 494 -9.56 0.57 25.70
C PRO A 494 -9.22 -0.82 26.27
N SER A 495 -7.98 -0.99 26.74
CA SER A 495 -7.50 -2.20 27.42
C SER A 495 -7.13 -1.91 28.88
N THR A 496 -7.15 -2.95 29.72
CA THR A 496 -6.57 -2.88 31.07
C THR A 496 -5.05 -2.75 31.06
N GLU A 497 -4.41 -3.18 29.97
CA GLU A 497 -3.00 -2.90 29.71
C GLU A 497 -2.84 -1.49 29.13
N GLU A 498 -1.75 -0.81 29.49
CA GLU A 498 -1.42 0.47 28.88
C GLU A 498 -1.09 0.27 27.41
N SER A 499 -1.73 1.07 26.56
CA SER A 499 -1.57 1.04 25.12
C SER A 499 -1.22 2.42 24.58
N GLY A 500 -0.58 2.48 23.42
CA GLY A 500 -0.18 3.74 22.82
C GLY A 500 0.04 3.66 21.32
N PHE A 501 -0.14 4.79 20.65
CA PHE A 501 0.10 4.95 19.23
C PHE A 501 0.77 6.30 18.97
N THR A 502 1.88 6.30 18.24
CA THR A 502 2.52 7.55 17.80
C THR A 502 2.19 7.79 16.33
N MET A 503 1.37 8.81 16.07
CA MET A 503 1.06 9.28 14.72
C MET A 503 2.22 10.13 14.20
N TYR A 504 2.63 9.88 12.95
CA TYR A 504 3.70 10.64 12.28
C TYR A 504 3.12 11.41 11.09
N GLU A 505 3.59 12.64 10.91
CA GLU A 505 3.17 13.55 9.85
C GLU A 505 4.40 14.24 9.24
N ASP A 506 4.37 14.51 7.95
CA ASP A 506 5.28 15.41 7.24
C ASP A 506 4.46 16.22 6.22
N ASP A 507 5.13 16.93 5.30
CA ASP A 507 4.44 17.71 4.26
C ASP A 507 3.82 16.86 3.14
N GLY A 508 4.09 15.56 3.10
CA GLY A 508 3.58 14.63 2.09
C GLY A 508 4.17 14.78 0.68
N LYS A 509 5.00 15.80 0.44
CA LYS A 509 5.40 16.23 -0.91
C LYS A 509 6.89 16.41 -1.09
N SER A 510 7.60 17.08 -0.17
CA SER A 510 9.03 17.37 -0.38
C SER A 510 9.93 16.28 0.19
N ASN A 511 11.25 16.43 0.03
CA ASN A 511 12.24 15.59 0.71
C ASN A 511 12.58 16.06 2.14
N GLY A 512 11.86 17.03 2.72
CA GLY A 512 12.13 17.55 4.06
C GLY A 512 12.17 16.47 5.14
N TYR A 513 11.36 15.41 5.01
CA TYR A 513 11.35 14.26 5.91
C TYR A 513 12.70 13.53 5.99
N LEU A 514 13.54 13.59 4.94
CA LEU A 514 14.90 13.03 4.96
C LEU A 514 15.81 13.80 5.94
N ASN A 515 15.50 15.06 6.20
CA ASN A 515 16.24 15.97 7.09
C ASN A 515 15.61 16.07 8.48
N GLY A 516 14.61 15.24 8.79
CA GLY A 516 13.91 15.25 10.07
C GLY A 516 12.77 16.26 10.18
N GLU A 517 12.31 16.85 9.06
CA GLU A 517 11.09 17.68 9.03
C GLU A 517 9.84 16.79 9.13
N ILE A 518 9.62 16.25 10.32
CA ILE A 518 8.54 15.34 10.69
C ILE A 518 7.98 15.83 12.02
N ALA A 519 6.66 15.72 12.19
CA ALA A 519 5.98 15.90 13.45
C ALA A 519 5.42 14.56 13.96
N SER A 520 5.36 14.39 15.28
CA SER A 520 4.74 13.24 15.91
C SER A 520 3.81 13.62 17.06
N THR A 521 2.71 12.89 17.17
CA THR A 521 1.75 13.01 18.28
C THR A 521 1.53 11.64 18.90
N THR A 522 1.89 11.47 20.17
CA THR A 522 1.71 10.21 20.89
C THR A 522 0.39 10.19 21.65
N PHE A 523 -0.40 9.17 21.41
CA PHE A 523 -1.60 8.82 22.18
C PHE A 523 -1.25 7.73 23.19
N SER A 524 -1.84 7.79 24.38
CA SER A 524 -1.82 6.67 25.34
C SER A 524 -3.19 6.45 25.96
N ALA A 525 -3.53 5.19 26.24
CA ALA A 525 -4.80 4.79 26.81
C ALA A 525 -4.61 3.70 27.88
N SER A 526 -5.40 3.77 28.95
CA SER A 526 -5.52 2.70 29.95
C SER A 526 -6.92 2.67 30.56
N LYS A 527 -7.40 1.47 30.90
CA LYS A 527 -8.71 1.23 31.52
C LYS A 527 -8.55 0.51 32.86
N SER A 528 -9.29 0.94 33.87
CA SER A 528 -9.59 0.19 35.10
C SER A 528 -11.09 -0.11 35.15
N ASP A 529 -11.52 -0.84 36.17
CA ASP A 529 -12.93 -1.24 36.34
C ASP A 529 -13.90 -0.04 36.33
N ASP A 530 -13.46 1.13 36.80
CA ASP A 530 -14.30 2.32 37.00
C ASP A 530 -13.89 3.52 36.14
N ARG A 531 -12.83 3.41 35.32
CA ARG A 531 -12.25 4.57 34.65
C ARG A 531 -11.48 4.23 33.38
N ILE A 532 -11.54 5.13 32.40
CA ILE A 532 -10.63 5.17 31.25
C ILE A 532 -9.82 6.46 31.33
N ASN A 533 -8.51 6.36 31.13
CA ASN A 533 -7.61 7.50 30.95
C ASN A 533 -7.09 7.49 29.52
N PHE A 534 -7.14 8.64 28.86
CA PHE A 534 -6.59 8.83 27.53
C PHE A 534 -5.80 10.12 27.47
N THR A 535 -4.62 10.09 26.87
CA THR A 535 -3.74 11.26 26.74
C THR A 535 -3.38 11.46 25.27
N ILE A 536 -3.47 12.70 24.82
CA ILE A 536 -2.88 13.19 23.58
C ILE A 536 -1.67 14.03 24.00
N SER A 537 -0.46 13.55 23.72
CA SER A 537 0.76 14.27 24.05
C SER A 537 0.89 15.55 23.21
N SER A 538 1.72 16.49 23.67
CA SER A 538 2.08 17.65 22.84
C SER A 538 2.82 17.18 21.60
N VAL A 539 2.63 17.89 20.49
CA VAL A 539 3.31 17.57 19.23
C VAL A 539 4.83 17.75 19.40
N VAL A 540 5.61 16.81 18.88
CA VAL A 540 7.08 16.86 18.84
C VAL A 540 7.52 16.97 17.39
N GLY A 541 8.48 17.85 17.11
CA GLY A 541 8.96 18.11 15.74
C GLY A 541 8.08 19.11 14.98
N ASN A 542 8.41 19.34 13.71
CA ASN A 542 7.72 20.27 12.82
C ASN A 542 8.01 19.93 11.35
N TYR A 543 7.17 20.43 10.46
CA TYR A 543 7.37 20.37 9.02
C TYR A 543 6.74 21.60 8.35
N LYS A 544 7.14 21.88 7.10
CA LYS A 544 6.63 23.00 6.31
C LYS A 544 5.10 22.88 6.11
N GLY A 545 4.36 23.94 6.47
CA GLY A 545 2.90 23.98 6.29
C GLY A 545 2.10 23.25 7.37
N MET A 546 2.75 22.76 8.43
CA MET A 546 2.09 22.14 9.57
C MET A 546 1.06 23.07 10.23
N LYS A 547 -0.13 22.53 10.51
CA LYS A 547 -1.14 23.18 11.37
C LYS A 547 -1.11 22.52 12.76
N PRO A 548 -0.61 23.20 13.80
CA PRO A 548 -0.53 22.62 15.15
C PRO A 548 -1.90 22.56 15.84
N ASP A 549 -2.81 23.48 15.49
CA ASP A 549 -4.15 23.53 16.05
C ASP A 549 -5.11 22.67 15.23
N ARG A 550 -5.69 21.65 15.87
CA ARG A 550 -6.76 20.82 15.30
C ARG A 550 -7.81 20.40 16.31
N TYR A 551 -8.92 19.90 15.81
CA TYR A 551 -9.97 19.26 16.59
C TYR A 551 -9.75 17.74 16.65
N TRP A 552 -10.12 17.17 17.79
CA TRP A 552 -10.09 15.74 18.06
C TRP A 552 -11.50 15.25 18.31
N ARG A 553 -11.91 14.22 17.57
CA ARG A 553 -13.11 13.41 17.82
C ARG A 553 -12.66 12.05 18.34
N LEU A 554 -12.64 11.90 19.66
CA LEU A 554 -12.22 10.65 20.30
C LEU A 554 -13.43 9.73 20.42
N VAL A 555 -13.33 8.52 19.88
CA VAL A 555 -14.41 7.51 19.91
C VAL A 555 -13.92 6.31 20.70
N PHE A 556 -14.45 6.13 21.90
CA PHE A 556 -14.14 4.99 22.75
C PHE A 556 -15.15 3.88 22.48
N HIS A 557 -14.67 2.70 22.06
CA HIS A 557 -15.48 1.55 21.67
C HIS A 557 -15.62 0.54 22.81
N ASP A 558 -16.75 -0.18 22.83
CA ASP A 558 -17.08 -1.23 23.82
C ASP A 558 -16.93 -0.75 25.27
N VAL A 559 -17.60 0.36 25.58
CA VAL A 559 -17.59 1.00 26.89
C VAL A 559 -19.01 1.17 27.41
N SER A 560 -19.19 1.06 28.73
CA SER A 560 -20.48 1.36 29.37
C SER A 560 -20.75 2.87 29.36
N GLN A 561 -22.02 3.23 29.59
CA GLN A 561 -22.42 4.62 29.72
C GLN A 561 -21.59 5.30 30.84
N PRO A 562 -20.93 6.44 30.57
CA PRO A 562 -20.09 7.09 31.57
C PRO A 562 -20.94 7.86 32.58
N ARG A 563 -20.51 7.85 33.84
CA ARG A 563 -21.03 8.72 34.91
C ARG A 563 -20.52 10.15 34.79
N ASN A 564 -19.31 10.34 34.27
CA ASN A 564 -18.68 11.66 34.08
C ASN A 564 -17.56 11.56 33.05
N VAL A 565 -17.38 12.61 32.25
CA VAL A 565 -16.21 12.80 31.37
C VAL A 565 -15.56 14.12 31.72
N THR A 566 -14.24 14.11 31.95
CA THR A 566 -13.44 15.32 32.14
C THR A 566 -12.37 15.45 31.06
N VAL A 567 -12.13 16.68 30.62
CA VAL A 567 -11.04 17.07 29.72
C VAL A 567 -10.18 18.09 30.43
N ASN A 568 -8.89 17.81 30.56
CA ASN A 568 -7.90 18.66 31.24
C ASN A 568 -8.35 19.07 32.66
N GLY A 569 -8.95 18.12 33.39
CA GLY A 569 -9.42 18.30 34.77
C GLY A 569 -10.75 19.05 34.92
N LYS A 570 -11.39 19.49 33.82
CA LYS A 570 -12.71 20.14 33.83
C LYS A 570 -13.77 19.21 33.27
N GLU A 571 -14.97 19.28 33.81
CA GLU A 571 -16.12 18.54 33.26
C GLU A 571 -16.35 18.91 31.80
N ALA A 572 -16.49 17.89 30.95
CA ALA A 572 -16.64 18.06 29.52
C ALA A 572 -18.12 18.17 29.17
N THR A 573 -18.48 19.16 28.35
CA THR A 573 -19.85 19.34 27.81
C THR A 573 -20.01 18.82 26.39
N GLY A 574 -18.90 18.49 25.71
CA GLY A 574 -18.85 18.08 24.30
C GLY A 574 -18.76 16.57 24.08
N TRP A 575 -19.45 15.75 24.89
CA TRP A 575 -19.46 14.30 24.72
C TRP A 575 -20.87 13.74 24.54
N MET A 576 -20.97 12.55 23.97
CA MET A 576 -22.21 11.81 23.72
C MET A 576 -21.95 10.32 23.92
N TYR A 577 -22.96 9.59 24.42
CA TYR A 577 -22.94 8.13 24.48
C TYR A 577 -23.96 7.55 23.49
N ASP A 578 -23.52 6.62 22.67
CA ASP A 578 -24.35 5.83 21.78
C ASP A 578 -24.64 4.48 22.45
N TYR A 579 -25.91 4.26 22.79
CA TYR A 579 -26.36 3.03 23.47
C TYR A 579 -26.33 1.80 22.57
N GLU A 580 -26.59 1.98 21.27
CA GLU A 580 -26.66 0.89 20.31
C GLU A 580 -25.25 0.36 20.03
N ASN A 581 -24.32 1.28 19.74
CA ASN A 581 -22.94 0.93 19.42
C ASN A 581 -22.03 0.82 20.66
N LYS A 582 -22.53 1.18 21.85
CA LYS A 582 -21.76 1.25 23.11
C LYS A 582 -20.48 2.08 22.98
N THR A 583 -20.61 3.26 22.39
CA THR A 583 -19.48 4.17 22.16
C THR A 583 -19.63 5.48 22.89
N ILE A 584 -18.51 6.03 23.37
CA ILE A 584 -18.44 7.42 23.87
C ILE A 584 -17.70 8.25 22.83
N THR A 585 -18.33 9.32 22.34
CA THR A 585 -17.65 10.32 21.53
C THR A 585 -17.32 11.54 22.37
N VAL A 586 -16.05 11.96 22.43
CA VAL A 586 -15.60 13.20 23.09
C VAL A 586 -15.00 14.13 22.04
N ARG A 587 -15.49 15.37 21.96
CA ARG A 587 -14.95 16.40 21.06
C ARG A 587 -14.15 17.43 21.84
N LEU A 588 -12.93 17.70 21.41
CA LEU A 588 -12.05 18.69 22.05
C LEU A 588 -11.09 19.33 21.04
N ARG A 589 -10.53 20.49 21.40
CA ARG A 589 -9.48 21.16 20.62
C ARG A 589 -8.10 20.82 21.19
N SER A 590 -7.08 20.85 20.35
CA SER A 590 -5.68 20.74 20.78
C SER A 590 -5.37 21.74 21.90
N ALA A 591 -4.79 21.25 23.01
CA ALA A 591 -4.35 22.11 24.10
C ALA A 591 -3.11 22.90 23.68
N LYS A 592 -3.02 24.16 24.12
CA LYS A 592 -1.86 25.02 23.83
C LYS A 592 -0.59 24.61 24.59
N GLN A 593 -0.73 23.89 25.71
CA GLN A 593 0.38 23.42 26.56
C GLN A 593 0.01 22.07 27.19
N ASN A 594 1.01 21.19 27.38
CA ASN A 594 0.93 19.91 28.09
C ASN A 594 0.04 18.81 27.48
N GLY A 595 -0.42 18.98 26.23
CA GLY A 595 -1.30 18.01 25.58
C GLY A 595 -2.72 17.98 26.18
N ASN A 596 -3.54 17.03 25.75
CA ASN A 596 -4.89 16.82 26.28
C ASN A 596 -4.96 15.56 27.14
N GLN A 597 -5.60 15.65 28.30
CA GLN A 597 -5.94 14.50 29.14
C GLN A 597 -7.45 14.35 29.20
N VAL A 598 -7.94 13.16 28.91
CA VAL A 598 -9.35 12.78 29.01
C VAL A 598 -9.49 11.69 30.05
N LYS A 599 -10.40 11.89 31.01
CA LYS A 599 -10.75 10.87 32.01
C LYS A 599 -12.24 10.62 31.95
N ILE A 600 -12.60 9.36 31.76
CA ILE A 600 -13.99 8.88 31.69
C ILE A 600 -14.21 8.01 32.92
N LYS A 601 -15.22 8.32 33.72
CA LYS A 601 -15.66 7.48 34.83
C LYS A 601 -16.82 6.61 34.34
N LEU A 602 -16.63 5.30 34.33
CA LEU A 602 -17.59 4.30 33.84
C LEU A 602 -18.70 4.01 34.86
#